data_AF-A0A8U0U745-F1
#
_entry.id   AF-A0A8U0U745-F1
#
_cell.length_a   1.000
_cell.length_b   1.000
_cell.length_c   1.000
_cell.angle_alpha   90.00
_cell.angle_beta   90.00
_cell.angle_gamma   90.00
#
_symmetry.space_group_name_H-M   'P 1'
#
loop_
_entity.id
_entity.type
_entity.pdbx_description
1 polymer ?
#
loop_
_entity_poly.entity_id
_entity_poly.type
_entity_poly.pdbx_seq_one_letter_code
_entity_poly.pdbx_strand_id
1 'polypeptide(L)'
;KKDQEGVEEKKMTKKVKELKVLDSKSSQNLSIFLGSFRMPYEEIKNVILEINEKLLSESMVQNLIKQLPEQETLNVLGEMKDEYEDLAEAEQFGVV
;
A
#
# COMPACT_ATOMS: atom_id res chain seq x y z
N LYS A 1 1.34 11.01 27.21
CA LYS A 1 0.24 10.04 27.06
C LYS A 1 0.40 9.47 25.68
N LYS A 2 0.79 8.21 25.62
CA LYS A 2 1.42 7.55 24.47
C LYS A 2 0.51 6.38 24.15
N ASP A 3 -0.54 6.66 23.40
CA ASP A 3 -1.52 5.65 23.00
C ASP A 3 -1.02 5.02 21.70
N GLN A 4 -0.17 3.99 21.88
CA GLN A 4 0.12 3.00 20.85
C GLN A 4 -0.90 1.87 21.05
N GLU A 5 -2.07 1.98 20.43
CA GLU A 5 -2.98 0.86 20.32
C GLU A 5 -2.43 -0.12 19.29
N GLY A 6 -2.18 -1.34 19.77
CA GLY A 6 -1.61 -2.44 19.00
C GLY A 6 -2.56 -2.86 17.89
N VAL A 7 -2.11 -2.68 16.64
CA VAL A 7 -2.68 -3.39 15.52
C VAL A 7 -2.11 -4.81 15.57
N GLU A 8 -3.01 -5.75 15.86
CA GLU A 8 -2.75 -7.17 15.97
C GLU A 8 -1.94 -7.69 14.77
N GLU A 9 -0.72 -8.15 15.04
CA GLU A 9 0.11 -8.89 14.11
C GLU A 9 -0.56 -10.25 13.80
N LYS A 10 -1.56 -10.26 12.91
CA LYS A 10 -1.90 -11.48 12.18
C LYS A 10 -0.68 -11.85 11.34
N LYS A 11 0.12 -12.78 11.85
CA LYS A 11 1.14 -13.52 11.10
C LYS A 11 0.46 -14.27 9.95
N MET A 12 0.09 -13.55 8.90
CA MET A 12 -0.21 -14.14 7.60
C MET A 12 1.12 -14.63 7.05
N THR A 13 1.30 -15.95 7.08
CA THR A 13 2.29 -16.64 6.28
C THR A 13 2.13 -16.16 4.85
N LYS A 14 3.01 -15.24 4.40
CA LYS A 14 2.98 -14.67 3.05
C LYS A 14 3.21 -15.81 2.06
N LYS A 15 2.14 -16.45 1.60
CA LYS A 15 2.16 -17.14 0.31
C LYS A 15 2.56 -16.07 -0.68
N VAL A 16 3.69 -16.28 -1.36
CA VAL A 16 4.14 -15.38 -2.43
C VAL A 16 3.09 -15.49 -3.53
N LYS A 17 2.15 -14.54 -3.54
CA LYS A 17 1.18 -14.39 -4.61
C LYS A 17 1.91 -13.87 -5.84
N GLU A 18 1.54 -14.37 -7.01
CA GLU A 18 2.14 -13.95 -8.27
C GLU A 18 1.69 -12.53 -8.62
N LEU A 19 2.61 -11.75 -9.20
CA LEU A 19 2.32 -10.40 -9.68
C LEU A 19 1.53 -10.51 -10.98
N LYS A 20 0.42 -9.78 -11.08
CA LYS A 20 -0.44 -9.77 -12.26
C LYS A 20 -0.21 -8.55 -13.15
N VAL A 21 0.15 -7.42 -12.56
CA VAL A 21 0.28 -6.12 -13.24
C VAL A 21 1.64 -5.48 -12.96
N LEU A 22 2.09 -5.46 -11.70
CA LEU A 22 3.34 -4.80 -11.33
C LEU A 22 4.56 -5.61 -11.75
N ASP A 23 5.62 -4.92 -12.17
CA ASP A 23 6.92 -5.56 -12.32
C ASP A 23 7.56 -5.85 -10.94
N SER A 24 8.51 -6.79 -10.93
CA SER A 24 9.17 -7.23 -9.69
C SER A 24 9.83 -6.09 -8.90
N LYS A 25 10.37 -5.07 -9.56
CA LYS A 25 11.06 -3.96 -8.90
C LYS A 25 10.06 -3.01 -8.27
N SER A 26 9.03 -2.60 -9.02
CA SER A 26 7.96 -1.73 -8.49
C SER A 26 7.23 -2.41 -7.34
N SER A 27 6.92 -3.69 -7.47
CA SER A 27 6.30 -4.49 -6.41
C SER A 27 7.15 -4.56 -5.14
N GLN A 28 8.46 -4.82 -5.26
CA GLN A 28 9.37 -4.82 -4.12
C GLN A 28 9.47 -3.45 -3.44
N ASN A 29 9.62 -2.40 -4.24
CA ASN A 29 9.70 -1.02 -3.79
C ASN A 29 8.46 -0.60 -2.97
N LEU A 30 7.27 -0.88 -3.49
CA LEU A 30 6.00 -0.69 -2.80
C LEU A 30 5.91 -1.54 -1.54
N SER A 31 6.27 -2.83 -1.61
CA SER A 31 6.22 -3.72 -0.45
C SER A 31 7.12 -3.25 0.70
N ILE A 32 8.31 -2.73 0.39
CA ILE A 32 9.22 -2.15 1.39
C ILE A 32 8.61 -0.88 2.00
N PHE A 33 8.07 0.00 1.16
CA PHE A 33 7.43 1.24 1.60
C PHE A 33 6.21 0.97 2.50
N LEU A 34 5.27 0.14 2.06
CA LEU A 34 4.07 -0.23 2.81
C LEU A 34 4.43 -0.98 4.09
N GLY A 35 5.40 -1.88 4.04
CA GLY A 35 5.90 -2.61 5.22
C GLY A 35 6.52 -1.72 6.29
N SER A 36 7.08 -0.56 5.90
CA SER A 36 7.61 0.45 6.84
C SER A 36 6.52 1.25 7.55
N PHE A 37 5.36 1.41 6.88
CA PHE A 37 4.25 2.23 7.38
C PHE A 37 3.36 1.48 8.38
N ARG A 38 3.30 0.14 8.28
CA ARG A 38 2.54 -0.75 9.18
C ARG A 38 1.11 -0.26 9.46
N MET A 39 0.44 0.17 8.39
CA MET A 39 -0.91 0.72 8.43
C MET A 39 -1.77 0.01 7.38
N PRO A 40 -3.07 -0.19 7.64
CA PRO A 40 -4.02 -0.64 6.61
C PRO A 40 -4.01 0.28 5.39
N TYR A 41 -4.11 -0.27 4.18
CA TYR A 41 -4.06 0.51 2.93
C TYR A 41 -5.19 1.52 2.81
N GLU A 42 -6.39 1.16 3.24
CA GLU A 42 -7.53 2.08 3.36
C GLU A 42 -7.20 3.30 4.24
N GLU A 43 -6.47 3.09 5.33
CA GLU A 43 -6.10 4.18 6.23
C GLU A 43 -5.02 5.08 5.59
N ILE A 44 -4.05 4.51 4.86
CA ILE A 44 -3.07 5.29 4.08
C ILE A 44 -3.79 6.17 3.06
N LYS A 45 -4.76 5.62 2.34
CA LYS A 45 -5.60 6.35 1.39
C LYS A 45 -6.36 7.48 2.07
N ASN A 46 -7.02 7.20 3.21
CA ASN A 46 -7.78 8.22 3.94
C ASN A 46 -6.87 9.35 4.46
N VAL A 47 -5.68 9.02 4.97
CA VAL A 47 -4.67 10.00 5.40
C VAL A 47 -4.31 10.95 4.26
N ILE A 48 -4.17 10.44 3.03
CA ILE A 48 -3.89 11.24 1.84
C ILE A 48 -5.11 12.10 1.46
N LEU A 49 -6.31 11.50 1.38
CA LEU A 49 -7.53 12.18 0.96
C LEU A 49 -7.97 13.29 1.93
N GLU A 50 -7.79 13.06 3.24
CA GLU A 50 -8.13 14.02 4.29
C GLU A 50 -7.03 15.06 4.52
N ILE A 51 -5.87 14.91 3.86
CA ILE A 51 -4.69 15.75 4.08
C ILE A 51 -4.35 15.79 5.58
N ASN A 52 -4.26 14.63 6.21
CA ASN A 52 -4.03 14.55 7.65
C ASN A 52 -2.57 14.92 7.97
N GLU A 53 -2.32 16.20 8.21
CA GLU A 53 -0.98 16.78 8.47
C GLU A 53 -0.26 16.18 9.70
N LYS A 54 -0.98 15.47 10.57
CA LYS A 54 -0.35 14.77 11.71
C LYS A 54 0.42 13.52 11.27
N LEU A 55 0.00 12.91 10.17
CA LEU A 55 0.56 11.67 9.63
C LEU A 55 1.28 11.90 8.29
N LEU A 56 0.79 12.84 7.48
CA LEU A 56 1.44 13.28 6.24
C LEU A 56 2.65 14.15 6.54
N SER A 57 3.80 13.51 6.67
CA SER A 57 5.10 14.20 6.63
C SER A 57 5.55 14.46 5.19
N GLU A 58 6.42 15.46 4.99
CA GLU A 58 7.02 15.73 3.68
C GLU A 58 7.72 14.48 3.11
N SER A 59 8.44 13.74 3.95
CA SER A 59 9.11 12.50 3.54
C SER A 59 8.11 11.43 3.07
N MET A 60 6.96 11.32 3.74
CA MET A 60 5.91 10.38 3.33
C MET A 60 5.35 10.74 1.96
N VAL A 61 5.02 12.01 1.74
CA VAL A 61 4.49 12.48 0.45
C VAL A 61 5.50 12.26 -0.67
N GLN A 62 6.78 12.59 -0.44
CA GLN A 62 7.84 12.34 -1.42
C GLN A 62 8.01 10.85 -1.72
N ASN A 63 7.90 9.98 -0.71
CA ASN A 63 8.01 8.54 -0.91
C ASN A 63 6.79 7.98 -1.64
N LEU A 64 5.57 8.43 -1.34
CA LEU A 64 4.38 8.07 -2.11
C LEU A 64 4.57 8.41 -3.59
N ILE A 65 4.98 9.64 -3.90
CA ILE A 65 5.19 10.06 -5.30
C ILE A 65 6.26 9.21 -6.00
N LYS A 66 7.34 8.83 -5.29
CA LYS A 66 8.44 8.06 -5.87
C LYS A 66 8.14 6.57 -6.05
N GLN A 67 7.32 5.99 -5.16
CA GLN A 67 7.07 4.54 -5.13
C GLN A 67 5.75 4.16 -5.80
N LEU A 68 4.85 5.12 -6.02
CA LEU A 68 3.59 4.86 -6.72
C LEU A 68 3.86 4.45 -8.19
N PRO A 69 3.13 3.44 -8.70
CA PRO A 69 3.13 3.11 -10.13
C PRO A 69 2.55 4.25 -10.98
N GLU A 70 2.74 4.14 -12.29
CA GLU A 70 2.11 5.07 -13.23
C GLU A 70 0.59 4.96 -13.22
N GLN A 71 -0.07 6.03 -13.64
CA GLN A 71 -1.54 6.11 -13.63
C GLN A 71 -2.20 5.00 -14.46
N GLU A 72 -1.60 4.60 -15.58
CA GLU A 72 -2.11 3.49 -16.40
C GLU A 72 -2.12 2.17 -15.61
N THR A 73 -1.03 1.87 -14.92
CA THR A 73 -0.92 0.69 -14.05
C THR A 73 -1.92 0.72 -12.90
N LEU A 74 -2.13 1.89 -12.29
CA LEU A 74 -3.12 2.07 -11.23
C LEU A 74 -4.55 1.88 -11.74
N ASN A 75 -4.86 2.34 -12.95
CA ASN A 75 -6.18 2.13 -13.55
C ASN A 75 -6.45 0.63 -13.76
N VAL A 76 -5.46 -0.11 -14.28
CA VAL A 76 -5.58 -1.58 -14.46
C VAL A 76 -5.80 -2.26 -13.11
N LEU A 77 -5.02 -1.91 -12.07
CA LEU A 77 -5.20 -2.44 -10.72
C LEU A 77 -6.60 -2.11 -10.16
N GLY A 78 -7.11 -0.90 -10.43
CA GLY A 78 -8.44 -0.47 -10.02
C GLY A 78 -9.60 -1.28 -10.63
N GLU A 79 -9.38 -1.97 -11.74
CA GLU A 79 -10.36 -2.91 -12.34
C GLU A 79 -10.32 -4.30 -11.68
N MET A 80 -9.27 -4.64 -10.93
CA MET A 80 -9.06 -5.97 -10.33
C MET A 80 -9.65 -6.11 -8.92
N LYS A 81 -10.68 -5.33 -8.58
CA LYS A 81 -11.32 -5.32 -7.25
C LYS A 81 -11.87 -6.67 -6.82
N ASP A 82 -12.40 -7.44 -7.77
CA ASP A 82 -12.96 -8.77 -7.51
C ASP A 82 -11.88 -9.81 -7.17
N GLU A 83 -10.61 -9.54 -7.53
CA GLU A 83 -9.47 -10.43 -7.32
C GLU A 83 -8.56 -9.98 -6.16
N TYR A 84 -9.02 -9.02 -5.33
CA TYR A 84 -8.21 -8.40 -4.27
C TYR A 84 -7.50 -9.42 -3.36
N GLU A 85 -8.22 -10.46 -2.92
CA GLU A 85 -7.68 -11.50 -2.04
C GLU A 85 -6.64 -12.41 -2.73
N ASP A 86 -6.51 -12.36 -4.05
CA ASP A 86 -5.54 -13.12 -4.84
C ASP A 86 -4.36 -12.27 -5.33
N LEU A 87 -4.43 -10.94 -5.20
CA LEU A 87 -3.37 -10.01 -5.58
C LEU A 87 -2.23 -9.96 -4.57
N ALA A 88 -1.02 -9.70 -5.06
CA ALA A 88 0.14 -9.46 -4.21
C ALA A 88 -0.07 -8.22 -3.35
N GLU A 89 0.62 -8.17 -2.20
CA GLU A 89 0.48 -7.10 -1.20
C GLU A 89 0.66 -5.68 -1.79
N ALA A 90 1.64 -5.50 -2.67
CA ALA A 90 1.88 -4.24 -3.37
C ALA A 90 0.77 -3.86 -4.37
N GLU A 91 0.12 -4.85 -4.98
CA GLU A 91 -0.96 -4.67 -5.95
C GLU A 91 -2.29 -4.38 -5.25
N GLN A 92 -2.53 -5.03 -4.11
CA GLN A 92 -3.67 -4.75 -3.24
C GLN A 92 -3.75 -3.26 -2.91
N PHE A 93 -2.63 -2.62 -2.58
CA PHE A 93 -2.59 -1.18 -2.33
C PHE A 93 -3.06 -0.34 -3.54
N GLY A 94 -2.75 -0.75 -4.77
CA GLY A 94 -3.20 -0.03 -5.98
C GLY A 94 -4.68 -0.23 -6.33
N VAL A 95 -5.36 -1.21 -5.71
CA VAL A 95 -6.79 -1.44 -5.89
C VAL A 95 -7.66 -0.53 -5.02
N VAL A 96 -7.10 -0.09 -3.88
CA VAL A 96 -7.81 0.64 -2.82
C VAL A 96 -7.91 2.12 -3.15
#